data_AF-A0A0R3TBB7-F1
#
_entry.id   AF-A0A0R3TBB7-F1
#
_cell.length_a   1.000
_cell.length_b   1.000
_cell.length_c   1.000
_cell.angle_alpha   90.00
_cell.angle_beta   90.00
_cell.angle_gamma   90.00
#
_symmetry.space_group_name_H-M   'P 1'
#
loop_
_entity.id
_entity.type
_entity.pdbx_description
1 polymer ?
#
loop_
_entity_poly.entity_id
_entity_poly.type
_entity_poly.pdbx_seq_one_letter_code
_entity_poly.pdbx_strand_id
1 'polypeptide(L)'
;MFFMGSKVSEVASNVFAVFVGITIIAQVFGAVLLIALKNKVKFVNNYFLDVMQEFQLTDKKEQAEIIMKLQAALNCCGISAPSDWPDPTMSCCMPGEQTPCNDYPQQGCDNALYAWLDYGMLSAGVTILIFSLIDVGAIVAAACLVERKVHT
;
A
#
# COMPACT_ATOMS: atom_id res chain seq x y z
N MET A 1 12.00 -30.00 37.93
CA MET A 1 12.11 -28.60 37.46
C MET A 1 12.83 -28.48 36.10
N PHE A 2 13.86 -29.29 35.80
CA PHE A 2 14.54 -29.32 34.48
C PHE A 2 13.64 -29.68 33.27
N PHE A 3 12.71 -30.62 33.43
CA PHE A 3 11.77 -31.03 32.36
C PHE A 3 10.76 -29.95 31.96
N MET A 4 10.46 -28.99 32.84
CA MET A 4 9.55 -27.89 32.54
C MET A 4 10.26 -26.82 31.68
N GLY A 5 11.57 -26.63 31.89
CA GLY A 5 12.38 -25.65 31.16
C GLY A 5 12.73 -26.05 29.72
N SER A 6 12.84 -27.34 29.42
CA SER A 6 13.10 -27.82 28.04
C SER A 6 11.90 -27.63 27.13
N LYS A 7 10.69 -28.04 27.59
CA LYS A 7 9.44 -27.90 26.82
C LYS A 7 9.07 -26.44 26.54
N VAL A 8 9.28 -25.55 27.51
CA VAL A 8 9.00 -24.11 27.32
C VAL A 8 9.91 -23.49 26.24
N SER A 9 11.19 -23.89 26.17
CA SER A 9 12.08 -23.38 25.10
C SER A 9 11.79 -23.96 23.72
N GLU A 10 11.31 -25.20 23.64
CA GLU A 10 10.93 -25.83 22.36
C GLU A 10 9.65 -25.21 21.79
N VAL A 11 8.64 -25.00 22.63
CA VAL A 11 7.39 -24.31 22.24
C VAL A 11 7.69 -22.87 21.81
N ALA A 12 8.54 -22.14 22.53
CA ALA A 12 8.92 -20.78 22.18
C ALA A 12 9.65 -20.70 20.82
N SER A 13 10.57 -21.63 20.53
CA SER A 13 11.29 -21.69 19.26
C SER A 13 10.35 -22.00 18.08
N ASN A 14 9.39 -22.91 18.27
CA ASN A 14 8.41 -23.26 17.24
C ASN A 14 7.48 -22.09 16.92
N VAL A 15 6.99 -21.39 17.95
CA VAL A 15 6.17 -20.18 17.77
C VAL A 15 6.95 -19.09 17.06
N PHE A 16 8.21 -18.86 17.46
CA PHE A 16 9.10 -17.90 16.81
C PHE A 16 9.31 -18.21 15.32
N ALA A 17 9.62 -19.47 14.98
CA ALA A 17 9.83 -19.90 13.61
C ALA A 17 8.57 -19.69 12.73
N VAL A 18 7.38 -19.95 13.28
CA VAL A 18 6.11 -19.69 12.59
C VAL A 18 5.93 -18.20 12.30
N PHE A 19 6.17 -17.33 13.27
CA PHE A 19 6.05 -15.88 13.06
C PHE A 19 7.02 -15.36 12.01
N VAL A 20 8.32 -15.73 12.09
CA VAL A 20 9.31 -15.32 11.09
C VAL A 20 8.93 -15.85 9.70
N GLY A 21 8.46 -17.10 9.61
CA GLY A 21 7.97 -17.67 8.35
C GLY A 21 6.81 -16.87 7.75
N ILE A 22 5.82 -16.48 8.57
CA ILE A 22 4.70 -15.63 8.13
C ILE A 22 5.20 -14.27 7.64
N THR A 23 6.16 -13.66 8.33
CA THR A 23 6.74 -12.36 7.94
C THR A 23 7.44 -12.44 6.59
N ILE A 24 8.25 -13.48 6.35
CA ILE A 24 8.92 -13.70 5.06
C ILE A 24 7.90 -13.88 3.93
N ILE A 25 6.86 -14.69 4.16
CA ILE A 25 5.78 -14.89 3.19
C ILE A 25 5.10 -13.55 2.88
N ALA A 26 4.76 -12.76 3.90
CA ALA A 26 4.14 -11.45 3.74
C ALA A 26 5.04 -10.47 2.98
N GLN A 27 6.36 -10.47 3.20
CA GLN A 27 7.31 -9.66 2.44
C GLN A 27 7.29 -9.99 0.94
N VAL A 28 7.30 -11.29 0.59
CA VAL A 28 7.27 -11.73 -0.81
C VAL A 28 5.96 -11.31 -1.48
N PHE A 29 4.82 -11.57 -0.83
CA PHE A 29 3.52 -11.14 -1.37
C PHE A 29 3.43 -9.61 -1.49
N GLY A 30 3.90 -8.87 -0.48
CA GLY A 30 3.94 -7.41 -0.51
C GLY A 30 4.78 -6.88 -1.67
N ALA A 31 5.98 -7.42 -1.88
CA ALA A 31 6.85 -7.04 -2.98
C ALA A 31 6.21 -7.31 -4.35
N VAL A 32 5.62 -8.49 -4.55
CA VAL A 32 4.93 -8.84 -5.80
C VAL A 32 3.73 -7.93 -6.05
N LEU A 33 2.91 -7.66 -5.03
CA LEU A 33 1.76 -6.77 -5.14
C LEU A 33 2.17 -5.34 -5.50
N LEU A 34 3.21 -4.80 -4.89
CA LEU A 34 3.72 -3.45 -5.19
C LEU A 34 4.19 -3.34 -6.65
N ILE A 35 4.94 -4.33 -7.14
CA ILE A 35 5.39 -4.36 -8.54
C ILE A 35 4.21 -4.50 -9.50
N ALA A 36 3.25 -5.39 -9.18
CA ALA A 36 2.05 -5.58 -9.98
C ALA A 36 1.22 -4.29 -10.06
N LEU A 37 1.06 -3.57 -8.95
CA LEU A 37 0.34 -2.30 -8.89
C LEU A 37 1.01 -1.23 -9.76
N LYS A 38 2.34 -1.11 -9.70
CA LYS A 38 3.11 -0.18 -10.57
C LYS A 38 2.90 -0.50 -12.05
N ASN A 39 2.91 -1.78 -12.42
CA ASN A 39 2.69 -2.21 -13.81
C ASN A 39 1.26 -1.96 -14.30
N LYS A 40 0.28 -1.94 -13.38
CA LYS A 40 -1.14 -1.72 -13.67
C LYS A 40 -1.56 -0.26 -13.60
N VAL A 41 -0.68 0.68 -13.27
CA VAL A 41 -1.06 2.10 -13.12
C VAL A 41 -1.73 2.66 -14.38
N LYS A 42 -1.25 2.27 -15.57
CA LYS A 42 -1.87 2.66 -16.86
C LYS A 42 -3.28 2.11 -17.01
N PHE A 43 -3.54 0.90 -16.50
CA PHE A 43 -4.87 0.30 -16.52
C PHE A 43 -5.80 0.98 -15.51
N VAL A 44 -5.28 1.35 -14.33
CA VAL A 44 -6.03 2.12 -13.33
C VAL A 44 -6.46 3.48 -13.90
N ASN A 45 -5.57 4.17 -14.62
CA ASN A 45 -5.93 5.43 -15.29
C ASN A 45 -7.04 5.23 -16.33
N ASN A 46 -7.01 4.14 -17.10
CA ASN A 46 -8.07 3.84 -18.06
C ASN A 46 -9.40 3.49 -17.38
N TYR A 47 -9.37 2.75 -16.27
CA TYR A 47 -10.58 2.53 -15.47
C TYR A 47 -11.13 3.84 -14.91
N PHE A 48 -10.25 4.77 -14.51
CA PHE A 48 -10.65 6.10 -14.10
C PHE A 48 -11.31 6.87 -15.25
N LEU A 49 -10.78 6.80 -16.48
CA LEU A 49 -11.44 7.36 -17.67
C LEU A 49 -12.87 6.84 -17.85
N ASP A 50 -13.05 5.52 -17.78
CA ASP A 50 -14.36 4.89 -17.98
C ASP A 50 -15.38 5.36 -16.92
N VAL A 51 -14.98 5.38 -15.64
CA VAL A 51 -15.85 5.83 -14.55
C VAL A 51 -16.15 7.34 -14.64
N MET A 52 -15.18 8.14 -15.06
CA MET A 52 -15.35 9.58 -15.23
C MET A 52 -16.30 9.90 -16.40
N GLN A 53 -16.25 9.12 -17.49
CA GLN A 53 -17.21 9.22 -18.60
C GLN A 53 -18.61 8.74 -18.19
N GLU A 54 -18.73 7.65 -17.44
CA GLU A 54 -20.02 7.20 -16.90
C GLU A 54 -20.67 8.25 -15.99
N PHE A 55 -19.86 8.98 -15.23
CA PHE A 55 -20.32 10.08 -14.38
C PHE A 55 -20.86 11.27 -15.19
N GLN A 56 -20.22 11.65 -16.30
CA GLN A 56 -20.74 12.72 -17.18
C GLN A 56 -22.10 12.36 -17.80
N LEU A 57 -22.37 11.07 -17.98
CA LEU A 57 -23.57 10.56 -18.64
C LEU A 57 -24.69 10.19 -17.66
N THR A 58 -24.40 10.02 -16.37
CA THR A 58 -25.35 9.50 -15.39
C THR A 58 -25.22 10.21 -14.05
N ASP A 59 -26.34 10.67 -13.49
CA ASP A 59 -26.44 11.27 -12.13
C ASP A 59 -26.27 10.22 -11.01
N LYS A 60 -25.30 9.31 -11.15
CA LYS A 60 -25.00 8.22 -10.22
C LYS A 60 -24.10 8.73 -9.10
N LYS A 61 -24.75 9.18 -8.02
CA LYS A 61 -24.12 9.72 -6.81
C LYS A 61 -23.09 8.80 -6.13
N GLU A 62 -23.23 7.47 -6.29
CA GLU A 62 -22.35 6.50 -5.60
C GLU A 62 -20.95 6.39 -6.23
N GLN A 63 -20.86 6.40 -7.57
CA GLN A 63 -19.56 6.37 -8.27
C GLN A 63 -18.78 7.69 -8.09
N ALA A 64 -19.52 8.80 -7.89
CA ALA A 64 -18.97 10.12 -7.62
C ALA A 64 -18.11 10.16 -6.34
N GLU A 65 -18.59 9.49 -5.28
CA GLU A 65 -17.92 9.53 -3.97
C GLU A 65 -16.54 8.85 -4.02
N ILE A 66 -16.41 7.76 -4.79
CA ILE A 66 -15.14 7.04 -4.96
C ILE A 66 -14.13 7.92 -5.70
N ILE A 67 -14.56 8.59 -6.77
CA ILE A 67 -13.70 9.51 -7.54
C ILE A 67 -13.25 10.68 -6.67
N MET A 68 -14.16 11.32 -5.94
CA MET A 68 -13.84 12.43 -5.05
C MET A 68 -12.89 12.01 -3.93
N LYS A 69 -13.10 10.83 -3.33
CA LYS A 69 -12.17 10.28 -2.32
C LYS A 69 -10.78 10.02 -2.89
N LEU A 70 -10.69 9.50 -4.12
CA LEU A 70 -9.39 9.26 -4.75
C LEU A 70 -8.68 10.58 -5.05
N GLN A 71 -9.39 11.54 -5.64
CA GLN A 71 -8.88 12.89 -5.93
C GLN A 71 -8.38 13.58 -4.65
N ALA A 72 -9.13 13.47 -3.55
CA ALA A 72 -8.72 13.99 -2.25
C ALA A 72 -7.50 13.25 -1.68
N ALA A 73 -7.47 11.91 -1.75
CA ALA A 73 -6.38 11.10 -1.21
C ALA A 73 -5.05 11.34 -1.95
N LEU A 74 -5.11 11.61 -3.25
CA LEU A 74 -3.94 11.88 -4.09
C LEU A 74 -3.70 13.38 -4.30
N ASN A 75 -4.55 14.24 -3.74
CA ASN A 75 -4.54 15.70 -3.91
C ASN A 75 -4.42 16.10 -5.39
N CYS A 76 -5.32 15.59 -6.23
CA CYS A 76 -5.30 15.76 -7.69
C CYS A 76 -6.70 16.03 -8.23
N CYS A 77 -6.81 16.51 -9.47
CA CYS A 77 -8.07 16.83 -10.11
C CYS A 77 -8.04 16.42 -11.59
N GLY A 78 -9.07 15.68 -12.01
CA GLY A 78 -9.11 15.08 -13.34
C GLY A 78 -8.05 13.99 -13.51
N ILE A 79 -7.86 13.54 -14.75
CA ILE A 79 -6.92 12.45 -15.04
C ILE A 79 -5.55 13.03 -15.31
N SER A 80 -5.47 13.92 -16.29
CA SER A 80 -4.26 14.65 -16.66
C SER A 80 -4.29 16.10 -16.18
N ALA A 81 -5.48 16.70 -16.11
CA ALA A 81 -5.67 18.09 -15.70
C ALA A 81 -7.11 18.34 -15.22
N PRO A 82 -7.36 19.43 -14.48
CA PRO A 82 -8.71 19.83 -14.09
C PRO A 82 -9.69 19.97 -15.25
N SER A 83 -9.21 20.39 -16.42
CA SER A 83 -10.02 20.55 -17.64
C SER A 83 -10.64 19.25 -18.17
N ASP A 84 -10.26 18.09 -17.62
CA ASP A 84 -10.93 16.83 -17.91
C ASP A 84 -12.37 16.82 -17.38
N TRP A 85 -12.67 17.69 -16.42
CA TRP A 85 -14.03 18.00 -15.97
C TRP A 85 -14.63 19.19 -16.72
N PRO A 86 -15.92 19.15 -17.08
CA PRO A 86 -16.62 20.31 -17.63
C PRO A 86 -16.69 21.47 -16.63
N ASP A 87 -16.84 21.15 -15.35
CA ASP A 87 -16.81 22.09 -14.24
C ASP A 87 -15.98 21.54 -13.06
N PRO A 88 -14.67 21.87 -13.01
CA PRO A 88 -13.77 21.43 -11.95
C PRO A 88 -14.20 21.92 -10.56
N THR A 89 -14.91 23.06 -10.49
CA THR A 89 -15.36 23.64 -9.22
C THR A 89 -16.45 22.81 -8.55
N MET A 90 -17.02 21.84 -9.24
CA MET A 90 -18.02 20.91 -8.69
C MET A 90 -17.44 19.51 -8.45
N SER A 91 -16.44 19.12 -9.24
CA SER A 91 -15.93 17.74 -9.27
C SER A 91 -14.62 17.52 -8.52
N CYS A 92 -13.89 18.58 -8.18
CA CYS A 92 -12.54 18.49 -7.59
C CYS A 92 -12.42 19.15 -6.21
N CYS A 93 -13.53 19.49 -5.57
CA CYS A 93 -13.51 20.11 -4.25
C CYS A 93 -13.00 19.16 -3.18
N MET A 94 -12.27 19.71 -2.21
CA MET A 94 -11.72 18.92 -1.12
C MET A 94 -12.82 18.55 -0.12
N PRO A 95 -12.67 17.42 0.61
CA PRO A 95 -13.66 17.02 1.61
C PRO A 95 -13.88 18.11 2.66
N GLY A 96 -15.12 18.58 2.78
CA GLY A 96 -15.51 19.65 3.71
C GLY A 96 -15.67 21.03 3.07
N GLU A 97 -15.31 21.20 1.79
CA GLU A 97 -15.62 22.41 1.05
C GLU A 97 -17.03 22.38 0.46
N GLN A 98 -17.65 23.55 0.34
CA GLN A 98 -18.93 23.70 -0.36
C GLN A 98 -18.67 23.77 -1.86
N THR A 99 -19.49 23.07 -2.65
CA THR A 99 -19.51 23.19 -4.10
C THR A 99 -20.39 24.37 -4.52
N PRO A 100 -19.96 25.23 -5.47
CA PRO A 100 -18.67 25.25 -6.13
C PRO A 100 -17.53 25.74 -5.21
N CYS A 101 -16.39 25.06 -5.24
CA CYS A 101 -15.19 25.45 -4.48
C CYS A 101 -14.36 26.51 -5.23
N ASN A 102 -13.65 27.35 -4.47
CA ASN A 102 -12.80 28.42 -5.01
C ASN A 102 -11.39 27.94 -5.36
N ASP A 103 -10.92 26.85 -4.74
CA ASP A 103 -9.60 26.29 -4.95
C ASP A 103 -9.73 24.77 -5.17
N TYR A 104 -8.86 24.23 -6.01
CA TYR A 104 -8.80 22.80 -6.30
C TYR A 104 -7.40 22.44 -6.84
N PRO A 105 -6.96 21.19 -6.67
CA PRO A 105 -5.65 20.76 -7.14
C PRO A 105 -5.49 20.96 -8.65
N GLN A 106 -4.35 21.49 -9.09
CA GLN A 106 -4.07 21.72 -10.52
C GLN A 106 -3.38 20.53 -11.21
N GLN A 107 -2.91 19.55 -10.43
CA GLN A 107 -2.24 18.37 -10.95
C GLN A 107 -3.24 17.28 -11.32
N GLY A 108 -3.00 16.59 -12.45
CA GLY A 108 -3.73 15.38 -12.84
C GLY A 108 -3.47 14.20 -11.91
N CYS A 109 -4.47 13.35 -11.74
CA CYS A 109 -4.36 12.14 -10.93
C CYS A 109 -3.44 11.07 -11.52
N ASP A 110 -3.17 11.09 -12.82
CA ASP A 110 -2.23 10.17 -13.47
C ASP A 110 -0.80 10.35 -12.96
N ASN A 111 -0.36 11.61 -12.88
CA ASN A 111 0.96 11.99 -12.40
C ASN A 111 1.03 11.85 -10.88
N ALA A 112 0.01 12.30 -10.15
CA ALA A 112 -0.05 12.17 -8.70
C ALA A 112 -0.02 10.70 -8.25
N LEU A 113 -0.78 9.81 -8.92
CA LEU A 113 -0.77 8.38 -8.65
C LEU A 113 0.59 7.75 -8.98
N TYR A 114 1.20 8.12 -10.10
CA TYR A 114 2.54 7.63 -10.45
C TYR A 114 3.58 8.05 -9.42
N ALA A 115 3.58 9.32 -9.01
CA ALA A 115 4.49 9.84 -7.99
C ALA A 115 4.27 9.17 -6.63
N TRP A 116 3.00 8.97 -6.23
CA TRP A 116 2.66 8.28 -4.99
C TRP A 116 3.15 6.82 -4.99
N LEU A 117 2.94 6.11 -6.10
CA LEU A 117 3.44 4.74 -6.25
C LEU A 117 4.95 4.66 -6.27
N ASP A 118 5.63 5.59 -6.95
CA ASP A 118 7.08 5.56 -7.06
C ASP A 118 7.75 5.84 -5.71
N TYR A 119 7.28 6.87 -5.00
CA TYR A 119 7.75 7.18 -3.65
C TYR A 119 7.39 6.07 -2.65
N GLY A 120 6.15 5.55 -2.73
CA GLY A 120 5.67 4.46 -1.89
C GLY A 120 6.45 3.16 -2.11
N MET A 121 6.76 2.82 -3.36
CA MET A 121 7.54 1.63 -3.70
C MET A 121 8.97 1.72 -3.18
N LEU A 122 9.62 2.88 -3.28
CA LEU A 122 10.96 3.09 -2.75
C LEU A 122 10.98 2.93 -1.22
N SER A 123 10.05 3.60 -0.53
CA SER A 123 9.91 3.51 0.93
C SER A 123 9.59 2.09 1.40
N ALA A 124 8.63 1.41 0.75
CA ALA A 124 8.25 0.04 1.08
C ALA A 124 9.38 -0.95 0.79
N GLY A 125 10.12 -0.77 -0.31
CA GLY A 125 11.28 -1.59 -0.64
C GLY A 125 12.36 -1.52 0.43
N VAL A 126 12.72 -0.32 0.88
CA VAL A 126 13.68 -0.13 1.99
C VAL A 126 13.19 -0.81 3.27
N THR A 127 11.90 -0.67 3.59
CA THR A 127 11.30 -1.28 4.78
C THR A 127 11.36 -2.81 4.73
N ILE A 128 11.01 -3.40 3.58
CA ILE A 128 11.10 -4.84 3.36
C ILE A 128 12.53 -5.33 3.53
N LEU A 129 13.52 -4.63 2.95
CA LEU A 129 14.93 -4.99 3.09
C LEU A 129 15.40 -5.00 4.55
N ILE A 130 15.02 -4.00 5.33
CA ILE A 130 15.37 -3.94 6.77
C ILE A 130 14.76 -5.14 7.51
N PHE A 131 13.48 -5.45 7.28
CA PHE A 131 12.85 -6.60 7.91
C PHE A 131 13.48 -7.93 7.47
N SER A 132 13.82 -8.08 6.19
CA SER A 132 14.51 -9.29 5.71
C SER A 132 15.87 -9.51 6.39
N LEU A 133 16.64 -8.44 6.66
CA LEU A 133 17.90 -8.55 7.40
C LEU A 133 17.67 -8.96 8.86
N ILE A 134 16.63 -8.42 9.50
CA ILE A 134 16.24 -8.79 10.86
C ILE A 134 15.84 -10.27 10.91
N ASP A 135 15.03 -10.74 9.96
CA ASP A 135 14.57 -12.13 9.91
C ASP A 135 15.74 -13.11 9.77
N VAL A 136 16.67 -12.85 8.84
CA VAL A 136 17.87 -13.67 8.66
C VAL A 136 18.72 -13.66 9.94
N GLY A 137 18.95 -12.49 10.53
CA GLY A 137 19.68 -12.37 11.78
C GLY A 137 19.03 -13.15 12.92
N ALA A 138 17.70 -13.13 13.00
CA ALA A 138 16.93 -13.81 14.02
C ALA A 138 16.97 -15.34 13.83
N ILE A 139 16.94 -15.85 12.59
CA ILE A 139 17.13 -17.28 12.28
C ILE A 139 18.52 -17.75 12.68
N VAL A 140 19.58 -17.00 12.33
CA VAL A 140 20.96 -17.35 12.69
C VAL A 140 21.14 -17.36 14.20
N ALA A 141 20.65 -16.34 14.89
CA ALA A 141 20.71 -16.27 16.35
C ALA A 141 19.97 -17.44 17.02
N ALA A 142 18.77 -17.79 16.52
CA ALA A 142 18.01 -18.93 17.02
C ALA A 142 18.75 -20.25 16.79
N ALA A 143 19.33 -20.46 15.61
CA ALA A 143 20.12 -21.67 15.30
C ALA A 143 21.33 -21.81 16.23
N CYS A 144 22.11 -20.74 16.43
CA CYS A 144 23.26 -20.75 17.33
C CYS A 144 22.87 -21.05 18.80
N LEU A 145 21.70 -20.57 19.25
CA LEU A 145 21.20 -20.85 20.59
C LEU A 145 20.79 -22.32 20.78
N VAL A 146 20.18 -22.93 19.76
CA VAL A 146 19.83 -24.37 19.78
C VAL A 146 21.09 -25.22 19.84
N GLU A 147 22.09 -24.94 19.01
CA GLU A 147 23.36 -25.68 19.00
C GLU A 147 24.08 -25.61 20.35
N ARG A 148 24.12 -24.42 20.99
CA ARG A 148 24.71 -24.29 22.33
C ARG A 148 23.97 -25.13 23.38
N LYS A 149 22.64 -25.20 23.31
CA LYS A 149 21.85 -26.05 24.23
C LYS A 149 22.11 -27.55 24.04
N VAL A 150 22.48 -28.00 22.84
CA VAL A 150 22.80 -29.43 22.59
C VAL A 150 24.17 -29.79 23.18
N HIS A 151 25.11 -28.85 23.23
CA HIS A 151 26.47 -29.07 23.72
C HIS A 151 26.68 -28.82 25.24
N THR A 152 25.63 -28.43 25.98
CA THR A 152 25.68 -28.23 27.44
C THR A 152 24.87 -29.29 28.16
#